data_AF-X1EMP2-F1
#
_entry.id   AF-X1EMP2-F1
#
_cell.length_a   1.000
_cell.length_b   1.000
_cell.length_c   1.000
_cell.angle_alpha   90.00
_cell.angle_beta   90.00
_cell.angle_gamma   90.00
#
_symmetry.space_group_name_H-M   'P 1'
#
loop_
_entity.id
_entity.type
_entity.pdbx_description
1 polymer ?
#
loop_
_entity_poly.entity_id
_entity_poly.type
_entity_poly.pdbx_seq_one_letter_code
_entity_poly.pdbx_strand_id
1 'polypeptide(L)'
;QNKTDVKIITNQLDLVREFREIYLTSELDDKTVKETLAILEGTKNIIKPRDRNIKSRDRESKGETLEKIESEIANFDYEQKRAALQMMDGPQRIRGLAGSGKTIVLAMKAALIHLREPSVNILYTFYTKSLYDFIKSLITRFYRQYSEIDPNWKKINILHAWGGKNLPGVYYN
;
A
#
# COMPACT_ATOMS: atom_id res chain seq x y z
N GLN A 1 -19.10 13.22 35.36
CA GLN A 1 -19.59 12.67 34.08
C GLN A 1 -19.46 13.78 33.04
N ASN A 2 -18.33 13.88 32.33
CA ASN A 2 -18.16 14.85 31.25
C ASN A 2 -18.76 14.24 29.97
N LYS A 3 -19.99 14.65 29.63
CA LYS A 3 -20.51 14.46 28.28
C LYS A 3 -19.73 15.41 27.38
N THR A 4 -18.75 14.91 26.66
CA THR A 4 -18.17 15.62 25.52
C THR A 4 -19.30 15.82 24.52
N ASP A 5 -19.67 17.07 24.22
CA ASP A 5 -20.68 17.42 23.22
C ASP A 5 -20.11 17.10 21.83
N VAL A 6 -20.24 15.83 21.42
CA VAL A 6 -19.76 15.38 20.12
C VAL A 6 -20.85 15.65 19.10
N LYS A 7 -20.61 16.63 18.22
CA LYS A 7 -21.47 16.90 17.06
C LYS A 7 -21.43 15.70 16.11
N ILE A 8 -22.53 14.96 16.02
CA ILE A 8 -22.65 13.79 15.13
C ILE A 8 -23.08 14.28 13.75
N ILE A 9 -22.22 14.08 12.76
CA ILE A 9 -22.50 14.40 11.36
C ILE A 9 -23.01 13.13 10.67
N THR A 10 -24.19 13.19 10.06
CA THR A 10 -24.87 12.03 9.48
C THR A 10 -25.02 12.08 7.96
N ASN A 11 -24.58 13.16 7.31
CA ASN A 11 -24.65 13.31 5.86
C ASN A 11 -23.36 13.92 5.27
N GLN A 12 -23.14 13.65 3.98
CA GLN A 12 -21.93 14.07 3.25
C GLN A 12 -21.83 15.59 3.10
N LEU A 13 -22.94 16.30 2.96
CA LEU A 13 -22.95 17.75 2.76
C LEU A 13 -22.45 18.50 4.00
N ASP A 14 -22.95 18.11 5.17
CA ASP A 14 -22.52 18.66 6.45
C ASP A 14 -21.06 18.30 6.73
N LEU A 15 -20.61 17.10 6.38
CA LEU A 15 -19.21 16.71 6.51
C LEU A 15 -18.29 17.63 5.70
N VAL A 16 -18.63 17.87 4.42
CA VAL A 16 -17.86 18.76 3.54
C VAL A 16 -17.88 20.20 4.05
N ARG A 17 -19.00 20.67 4.63
CA ARG A 17 -19.08 22.01 5.23
C ARG A 17 -18.11 22.16 6.39
N GLU A 18 -18.10 21.22 7.34
CA GLU A 18 -17.19 21.29 8.49
C GLU A 18 -15.72 21.22 8.05
N PHE A 19 -15.37 20.34 7.09
CA PHE A 19 -14.00 20.29 6.57
C PHE A 19 -13.57 21.58 5.85
N ARG A 20 -14.50 22.32 5.24
CA ARG A 20 -14.20 23.63 4.63
C ARG A 20 -13.97 24.73 5.67
N GLU A 21 -14.62 24.62 6.82
CA GLU A 21 -14.43 25.54 7.94
C GLU A 21 -13.14 25.23 8.73
N ILE A 22 -12.54 24.05 8.52
CA ILE A 22 -11.21 23.74 9.03
C ILE A 22 -10.16 24.37 8.10
N TYR A 23 -9.65 25.52 8.51
CA TYR A 23 -8.48 26.15 7.92
C TYR A 23 -7.29 26.04 8.88
N LEU A 24 -6.11 25.79 8.31
CA LEU A 24 -4.88 25.83 9.06
C LEU A 24 -4.56 27.28 9.41
N THR A 25 -4.44 27.57 10.70
CA THR A 25 -4.04 28.91 11.18
C THR A 25 -2.55 29.19 10.98
N SER A 26 -1.76 28.16 10.71
CA SER A 26 -0.32 28.21 10.43
C SER A 26 0.08 27.04 9.54
N GLU A 27 1.17 27.17 8.78
CA GLU A 27 1.75 26.01 8.08
C GLU A 27 2.09 24.90 9.08
N LEU A 28 1.71 23.67 8.74
CA LEU A 28 2.11 22.49 9.49
C LEU A 28 3.55 22.15 9.14
N ASP A 29 4.32 21.70 10.12
CA ASP A 29 5.64 21.15 9.83
C ASP A 29 5.50 19.83 9.06
N ASP A 30 6.45 19.57 8.16
CA ASP A 30 6.48 18.34 7.35
C ASP A 30 6.41 17.07 8.22
N LYS A 31 6.91 17.15 9.46
CA LYS A 31 6.89 16.04 10.41
C LYS A 31 5.48 15.73 10.89
N THR A 32 4.70 16.72 11.33
CA THR A 32 3.31 16.49 11.77
C THR A 32 2.43 16.03 10.60
N VAL A 33 2.64 16.58 9.41
CA VAL A 33 1.92 16.12 8.20
C VAL A 33 2.21 14.65 7.92
N LYS A 34 3.49 14.25 7.91
CA LYS A 34 3.89 12.84 7.68
C LYS A 34 3.37 11.92 8.78
N GLU A 35 3.40 12.34 10.04
CA GLU A 35 2.88 11.54 11.16
C GLU A 35 1.37 11.35 11.08
N THR A 36 0.64 12.42 10.78
CA THR A 36 -0.82 12.38 10.62
C THR A 36 -1.20 11.48 9.45
N LEU A 37 -0.52 11.62 8.30
CA LEU A 37 -0.71 10.74 7.14
C LEU A 37 -0.43 9.28 7.49
N ALA A 38 0.66 8.97 8.19
CA ALA A 38 0.99 7.60 8.58
C ALA A 38 -0.09 6.95 9.45
N ILE A 39 -0.67 7.72 10.38
CA ILE A 39 -1.78 7.28 11.24
C ILE A 39 -3.05 7.06 10.41
N LEU A 40 -3.43 8.03 9.56
CA LEU A 40 -4.61 7.93 8.69
C LEU A 40 -4.52 6.76 7.73
N GLU A 41 -3.32 6.49 7.21
CA GLU A 41 -3.07 5.38 6.31
C GLU A 41 -3.03 4.02 7.04
N GLY A 42 -3.21 3.96 8.36
CA GLY A 42 -3.14 2.72 9.14
C GLY A 42 -1.75 2.10 9.18
N THR A 43 -0.73 2.82 8.72
CA THR A 43 0.63 2.32 8.58
C THR A 43 1.35 2.49 9.91
N LYS A 44 1.01 1.66 10.91
CA LYS A 44 1.69 1.67 12.23
C LYS A 44 3.21 1.45 12.14
N ASN A 45 3.71 0.94 11.00
CA ASN A 45 5.09 0.51 10.80
C ASN A 45 5.72 1.10 9.52
N ILE A 46 5.55 2.40 9.22
CA ILE A 46 6.53 3.04 8.33
C ILE A 46 7.82 3.08 9.13
N ILE A 47 8.81 2.28 8.72
CA ILE A 47 10.16 2.32 9.25
C ILE A 47 10.66 3.74 9.00
N LYS A 48 10.58 4.59 10.03
CA LYS A 48 11.20 5.91 9.98
C LYS A 48 12.71 5.68 9.94
N PRO A 49 13.44 6.24 8.97
CA PRO A 49 14.88 6.41 9.12
C PRO A 49 15.14 7.05 10.48
N ARG A 50 15.98 6.45 11.32
CA ARG A 50 16.28 7.04 12.62
C ARG A 50 17.06 8.32 12.36
N ASP A 51 16.61 9.44 12.91
CA ASP A 51 17.35 10.70 12.87
C ASP A 51 18.74 10.47 13.49
N ARG A 52 19.76 10.42 12.64
CA ARG A 52 21.15 10.34 13.07
C ARG A 52 21.66 11.76 13.09
N ASN A 53 22.07 12.23 14.26
CA ASN A 53 22.67 13.54 14.41
C ASN A 53 24.11 13.50 13.84
N ILE A 54 24.24 13.44 12.52
CA ILE A 54 25.52 13.40 11.81
C ILE A 54 26.05 14.83 11.78
N LYS A 55 27.15 15.09 12.51
CA LYS A 55 27.80 16.40 12.51
C LYS A 55 28.28 16.70 11.09
N SER A 56 28.10 17.94 10.64
CA SER A 56 28.33 18.44 9.27
C SER A 56 29.74 18.20 8.67
N ARG A 57 30.71 17.72 9.46
CA ARG A 57 32.06 17.33 9.02
C ARG A 57 32.17 15.93 8.43
N ASP A 58 31.14 15.09 8.59
CA ASP A 58 31.17 13.67 8.22
C ASP A 58 30.38 13.38 6.92
N ARG A 59 30.50 14.29 5.93
CA ARG A 59 29.78 14.24 4.64
C ARG A 59 30.12 13.05 3.72
N GLU A 60 30.99 12.16 4.18
CA GLU A 60 31.37 10.91 3.52
C GLU A 60 31.30 9.70 4.47
N SER A 61 30.69 9.88 5.64
CA SER A 61 30.60 8.79 6.62
C SER A 61 29.64 7.69 6.16
N LYS A 62 29.91 6.46 6.61
CA LYS A 62 28.98 5.33 6.44
C LYS A 62 27.58 5.63 6.99
N GLY A 63 27.48 6.56 7.95
CA GLY A 63 26.22 7.02 8.53
C GLY A 63 25.34 7.73 7.50
N GLU A 64 25.90 8.66 6.74
CA GLU A 64 25.16 9.43 5.73
C GLU A 64 24.81 8.56 4.51
N THR A 65 25.74 7.70 4.07
CA THR A 65 25.44 6.76 2.98
C THR A 65 24.25 5.87 3.34
N LEU A 66 24.15 5.42 4.60
CA LEU A 66 23.01 4.64 5.03
C LEU A 66 21.73 5.48 5.11
N GLU A 67 21.79 6.71 5.61
CA GLU A 67 20.63 7.63 5.64
C GLU A 67 20.09 7.90 4.23
N LYS A 68 20.98 8.08 3.24
CA LYS A 68 20.61 8.19 1.83
C LYS A 68 19.91 6.93 1.32
N ILE A 69 20.45 5.74 1.60
CA ILE A 69 19.82 4.47 1.22
C ILE A 69 18.45 4.31 1.89
N GLU A 70 18.32 4.61 3.19
CA GLU A 70 17.05 4.54 3.91
C GLU A 70 16.01 5.50 3.31
N SER A 71 16.43 6.71 2.93
CA SER A 71 15.58 7.70 2.27
C SER A 71 15.13 7.25 0.87
N GLU A 72 16.02 6.63 0.09
CA GLU A 72 15.69 6.05 -1.21
C GLU A 72 14.69 4.89 -1.10
N ILE A 73 14.88 4.00 -0.13
CA ILE A 73 13.93 2.90 0.16
C ILE A 73 12.56 3.45 0.52
N ALA A 74 12.50 4.46 1.40
CA ALA A 74 11.24 5.07 1.82
C ALA A 74 10.50 5.72 0.64
N ASN A 75 11.21 6.44 -0.22
CA ASN A 75 10.63 7.03 -1.44
C ASN A 75 10.13 5.96 -2.41
N PHE A 76 10.86 4.85 -2.54
CA PHE A 76 10.47 3.75 -3.41
C PHE A 76 9.20 3.04 -2.93
N ASP A 77 9.08 2.78 -1.62
CA ASP A 77 7.85 2.23 -1.02
C ASP A 77 6.65 3.16 -1.22
N TYR A 78 6.86 4.49 -1.12
CA TYR A 78 5.82 5.48 -1.39
C TYR A 78 5.31 5.40 -2.84
N GLU A 79 6.21 5.36 -3.82
CA GLU A 79 5.83 5.25 -5.24
C GLU A 79 5.12 3.92 -5.55
N GLN A 80 5.57 2.81 -4.96
CA GLN A 80 4.89 1.52 -5.10
C GLN A 80 3.47 1.54 -4.53
N LYS A 81 3.29 2.14 -3.35
CA LYS A 81 1.98 2.30 -2.70
C LYS A 81 1.06 3.18 -3.51
N ARG A 82 1.55 4.31 -4.04
CA ARG A 82 0.79 5.19 -4.95
C ARG A 82 0.31 4.44 -6.19
N ALA A 83 1.21 3.70 -6.84
CA ALA A 83 0.87 2.93 -8.04
C ALA A 83 -0.20 1.85 -7.76
N ALA A 84 -0.18 1.23 -6.57
CA ALA A 84 -1.18 0.24 -6.18
C ALA A 84 -2.55 0.86 -5.85
N LEU A 85 -2.56 2.04 -5.23
CA LEU A 85 -3.79 2.75 -4.83
C LEU A 85 -4.54 3.37 -6.01
N GLN A 86 -3.82 3.75 -7.06
CA GLN A 86 -4.41 4.36 -8.25
C GLN A 86 -5.29 3.34 -8.98
N MET A 87 -6.59 3.57 -8.93
CA MET A 87 -7.59 2.85 -9.72
C MET A 87 -7.96 3.72 -10.92
N MET A 88 -7.94 3.12 -12.10
CA MET A 88 -8.35 3.76 -13.35
C MET A 88 -9.47 2.93 -13.94
N ASP A 89 -10.44 3.60 -14.57
CA ASP A 89 -11.47 2.92 -15.33
C ASP A 89 -10.86 2.37 -16.62
N GLY A 90 -10.72 1.04 -16.67
CA GLY A 90 -10.16 0.31 -17.80
C GLY A 90 -8.74 -0.23 -17.59
N PRO A 91 -8.05 -0.59 -18.69
CA PRO A 91 -6.78 -1.30 -18.61
C PRO A 91 -5.64 -0.38 -18.15
N GLN A 92 -4.93 -0.79 -17.10
CA GLN A 92 -3.75 -0.10 -16.57
C GLN A 92 -2.48 -0.93 -16.80
N ARG A 93 -1.39 -0.26 -17.17
CA ARG A 93 -0.08 -0.89 -17.40
C ARG A 93 0.96 -0.31 -16.45
N ILE A 94 1.54 -1.17 -15.61
CA ILE A 94 2.62 -0.82 -14.68
C ILE A 94 3.96 -1.20 -15.33
N ARG A 95 4.84 -0.22 -15.53
CA ARG A 95 6.19 -0.39 -16.10
C ARG A 95 7.24 -0.03 -15.07
N GLY A 96 8.40 -0.66 -15.16
CA GLY A 96 9.55 -0.34 -14.31
C GLY A 96 10.74 -1.24 -14.62
N LEU A 97 11.95 -0.80 -14.26
CA LEU A 97 13.20 -1.54 -14.42
C LEU A 97 13.16 -2.91 -13.71
N ALA A 98 14.03 -3.84 -14.05
CA ALA A 98 14.21 -5.05 -13.24
C ALA A 98 14.45 -4.67 -11.76
N GLY A 99 13.90 -5.44 -10.82
CA GLY A 99 14.00 -5.12 -9.38
C GLY A 99 13.06 -4.01 -8.86
N SER A 100 12.35 -3.26 -9.73
CA SER A 100 11.43 -2.18 -9.31
C SER A 100 10.17 -2.62 -8.52
N GLY A 101 10.03 -3.90 -8.17
CA GLY A 101 8.93 -4.38 -7.33
C GLY A 101 7.55 -4.41 -8.00
N LYS A 102 7.47 -4.51 -9.33
CA LYS A 102 6.19 -4.68 -10.07
C LYS A 102 5.31 -5.78 -9.48
N THR A 103 5.90 -6.91 -9.07
CA THR A 103 5.20 -8.01 -8.40
C THR A 103 4.57 -7.58 -7.09
N ILE A 104 5.27 -6.77 -6.30
CA ILE A 104 4.76 -6.22 -5.04
C ILE A 104 3.57 -5.30 -5.32
N VAL A 105 3.70 -4.38 -6.28
CA VAL A 105 2.62 -3.45 -6.66
C VAL A 105 1.37 -4.21 -7.10
N LEU A 106 1.50 -5.23 -7.94
CA LEU A 106 0.36 -6.03 -8.40
C LEU A 106 -0.30 -6.81 -7.26
N ALA A 107 0.49 -7.44 -6.37
CA ALA A 107 -0.04 -8.18 -5.22
C ALA A 107 -0.77 -7.24 -4.25
N MET A 108 -0.20 -6.06 -3.99
CA MET A 108 -0.82 -5.01 -3.19
C MET A 108 -2.14 -4.55 -3.83
N LYS A 109 -2.18 -4.38 -5.15
CA LYS A 109 -3.39 -3.99 -5.87
C LYS A 109 -4.49 -5.03 -5.76
N ALA A 110 -4.17 -6.32 -5.90
CA ALA A 110 -5.14 -7.40 -5.71
C ALA A 110 -5.73 -7.40 -4.28
N ALA A 111 -4.89 -7.20 -3.26
CA ALA A 111 -5.35 -7.09 -1.88
C ALA A 111 -6.26 -5.87 -1.66
N LEU A 112 -5.86 -4.69 -2.16
CA LEU A 112 -6.63 -3.45 -2.03
C LEU A 112 -7.97 -3.48 -2.77
N ILE A 113 -8.01 -4.09 -3.96
CA ILE A 113 -9.27 -4.30 -4.69
C ILE A 113 -10.19 -5.20 -3.87
N HIS A 114 -9.67 -6.32 -3.34
CA HIS A 114 -10.47 -7.24 -2.53
C HIS A 114 -10.98 -6.62 -1.23
N LEU A 115 -10.22 -5.69 -0.62
CA LEU A 115 -10.65 -4.92 0.55
C LEU A 115 -11.79 -3.95 0.21
N ARG A 116 -11.69 -3.24 -0.92
CA ARG A 116 -12.69 -2.24 -1.33
C ARG A 116 -13.97 -2.89 -1.86
N GLU A 117 -13.84 -3.98 -2.60
CA GLU A 117 -14.94 -4.67 -3.25
C GLU A 117 -14.88 -6.20 -2.98
N PRO A 118 -15.27 -6.67 -1.78
CA PRO A 118 -15.11 -8.08 -1.40
C PRO A 118 -15.89 -9.08 -2.26
N SER A 119 -16.86 -8.59 -3.07
CA SER A 119 -17.69 -9.40 -3.95
C SER A 119 -17.06 -9.71 -5.30
N VAL A 120 -16.10 -8.90 -5.78
CA VAL A 120 -15.53 -9.08 -7.12
C VAL A 120 -14.63 -10.30 -7.20
N ASN A 121 -14.57 -10.91 -8.39
CA ASN A 121 -13.65 -12.00 -8.65
C ASN A 121 -12.37 -11.42 -9.27
N ILE A 122 -11.23 -11.71 -8.65
CA ILE A 122 -9.91 -11.24 -9.06
C ILE A 122 -9.14 -12.43 -9.62
N LEU A 123 -8.60 -12.30 -10.82
CA LEU A 123 -7.63 -13.25 -11.38
C LEU A 123 -6.24 -12.63 -11.32
N TYR A 124 -5.35 -13.25 -10.54
CA TYR A 124 -3.92 -12.94 -10.55
C TYR A 124 -3.18 -14.00 -11.38
N THR A 125 -2.58 -13.57 -12.49
CA THR A 125 -1.86 -14.47 -13.40
C THR A 125 -0.37 -14.17 -13.53
N PHE A 126 0.42 -15.21 -13.76
CA PHE A 126 1.88 -15.15 -13.94
C PHE A 126 2.37 -16.35 -14.78
N TYR A 127 3.64 -16.33 -15.16
CA TYR A 127 4.18 -17.36 -16.06
C TYR A 127 4.54 -18.67 -15.34
N THR A 128 5.33 -18.61 -14.26
CA THR A 128 6.00 -19.78 -13.66
C THR A 128 5.28 -20.31 -12.41
N LYS A 129 5.09 -21.63 -12.33
CA LYS A 129 4.42 -22.33 -11.20
C LYS A 129 5.09 -22.16 -9.83
N SER A 130 6.35 -21.78 -9.75
CA SER A 130 7.03 -21.55 -8.47
C SER A 130 6.54 -20.31 -7.72
N LEU A 131 5.76 -19.44 -8.37
CA LEU A 131 5.32 -18.16 -7.79
C LEU A 131 4.02 -18.25 -6.98
N TYR A 132 3.32 -19.38 -6.95
CA TYR A 132 2.02 -19.50 -6.27
C TYR A 132 2.09 -19.09 -4.80
N ASP A 133 2.95 -19.73 -4.02
CA ASP A 133 3.06 -19.49 -2.57
C ASP A 133 3.57 -18.08 -2.28
N PHE A 134 4.52 -17.60 -3.09
CA PHE A 134 5.07 -16.26 -2.96
C PHE A 134 4.02 -15.17 -3.18
N ILE A 135 3.25 -15.27 -4.28
CA ILE A 135 2.17 -14.31 -4.58
C ILE A 135 1.07 -14.38 -3.52
N LYS A 136 0.65 -15.59 -3.14
CA LYS A 136 -0.37 -15.79 -2.11
C LYS A 136 0.05 -15.13 -0.80
N SER A 137 1.28 -15.37 -0.36
CA SER A 137 1.86 -14.75 0.84
C SER A 137 1.89 -13.22 0.78
N LEU A 138 2.32 -12.64 -0.35
CA LEU A 138 2.32 -11.19 -0.56
C LEU A 138 0.90 -10.61 -0.45
N ILE A 139 -0.07 -11.20 -1.13
CA ILE A 139 -1.47 -10.74 -1.10
C ILE A 139 -2.02 -10.84 0.32
N THR A 140 -1.80 -11.95 1.04
CA THR A 140 -2.20 -12.09 2.46
C THR A 140 -1.62 -10.97 3.30
N ARG A 141 -0.31 -10.72 3.17
CA ARG A 141 0.40 -9.72 3.97
C ARG A 141 -0.16 -8.32 3.73
N PHE A 142 -0.39 -7.93 2.49
CA PHE A 142 -0.95 -6.61 2.17
C PHE A 142 -2.42 -6.49 2.57
N TYR A 143 -3.19 -7.56 2.48
CA TYR A 143 -4.59 -7.56 2.93
C TYR A 143 -4.66 -7.38 4.45
N ARG A 144 -3.84 -8.13 5.19
CA ARG A 144 -3.77 -8.07 6.66
C ARG A 144 -3.26 -6.73 7.21
N GLN A 145 -2.61 -5.92 6.39
CA GLN A 145 -2.20 -4.59 6.80
C GLN A 145 -3.39 -3.67 7.13
N TYR A 146 -4.56 -3.93 6.53
CA TYR A 146 -5.77 -3.13 6.71
C TYR A 146 -6.96 -3.95 7.27
N SER A 147 -6.75 -5.23 7.56
CA SER A 147 -7.79 -6.16 8.03
C SER A 147 -7.21 -7.20 8.98
N GLU A 148 -7.94 -7.56 10.03
CA GLU A 148 -7.49 -8.57 11.00
C GLU A 148 -7.73 -10.01 10.52
N ILE A 149 -8.31 -10.19 9.32
CA ILE A 149 -8.62 -11.51 8.73
C ILE A 149 -7.90 -11.72 7.41
N ASP A 150 -7.89 -12.97 6.95
CA ASP A 150 -7.38 -13.33 5.63
C ASP A 150 -8.30 -12.89 4.47
N PRO A 151 -7.72 -12.64 3.28
CA PRO A 151 -8.52 -12.40 2.09
C PRO A 151 -9.35 -13.64 1.74
N ASN A 152 -10.50 -13.42 1.12
CA ASN A 152 -11.35 -14.51 0.67
C ASN A 152 -10.74 -15.18 -0.58
N TRP A 153 -10.06 -16.29 -0.38
CA TRP A 153 -9.44 -17.07 -1.46
C TRP A 153 -10.44 -17.68 -2.45
N LYS A 154 -11.75 -17.65 -2.18
CA LYS A 154 -12.78 -18.01 -3.17
C LYS A 154 -13.00 -16.89 -4.20
N LYS A 155 -12.56 -15.66 -3.90
CA LYS A 155 -12.69 -14.47 -4.75
C LYS A 155 -11.40 -14.09 -5.45
N ILE A 156 -10.25 -14.49 -4.90
CA ILE A 156 -8.93 -14.26 -5.49
C ILE A 156 -8.39 -15.57 -6.07
N ASN A 157 -8.47 -15.71 -7.39
CA ASN A 157 -7.92 -16.83 -8.13
C ASN A 157 -6.47 -16.52 -8.51
N ILE A 158 -5.53 -17.31 -7.98
CA ILE A 158 -4.12 -17.22 -8.35
C ILE A 158 -3.83 -18.38 -9.30
N LEU A 159 -3.52 -18.10 -10.56
CA LEU A 159 -3.31 -19.13 -11.58
C LEU A 159 -2.15 -18.76 -12.50
N HIS A 160 -1.26 -19.71 -12.80
CA HIS A 160 -0.29 -19.51 -13.87
C HIS A 160 -0.96 -19.51 -15.26
N ALA A 161 -0.35 -18.83 -16.23
CA ALA A 161 -0.97 -18.53 -17.51
C ALA A 161 -1.31 -19.80 -18.31
N TRP A 162 -0.35 -20.68 -18.56
CA TRP A 162 -0.50 -21.73 -19.57
C TRP A 162 -1.33 -22.94 -19.14
N GLY A 163 -1.25 -23.34 -17.87
CA GLY A 163 -1.83 -24.61 -17.44
C GLY A 163 -1.09 -25.84 -17.98
N GLY A 164 -1.61 -27.02 -17.68
CA GLY A 164 -1.16 -28.27 -18.26
C GLY A 164 -1.94 -29.45 -17.70
N LYS A 165 -1.75 -30.64 -18.29
CA LYS A 165 -2.51 -31.86 -17.94
C LYS A 165 -2.56 -32.18 -16.44
N ASN A 166 -1.48 -31.89 -15.72
CA ASN A 166 -1.37 -32.20 -14.29
C ASN A 166 -1.74 -31.04 -13.37
N LEU A 167 -1.74 -29.80 -13.88
CA LEU A 167 -2.06 -28.63 -13.06
C LEU A 167 -2.78 -27.60 -13.93
N PRO A 168 -4.06 -27.29 -13.62
CA PRO A 168 -4.80 -26.29 -14.34
C PRO A 168 -4.16 -24.90 -14.24
N GLY A 169 -4.28 -24.13 -15.31
CA GLY A 169 -3.91 -22.72 -15.41
C GLY A 169 -4.99 -21.93 -16.14
N VAL A 170 -4.68 -20.68 -16.48
CA VAL A 170 -5.69 -19.78 -17.08
C VAL A 170 -6.13 -20.27 -18.46
N TYR A 171 -5.20 -20.67 -19.31
CA TYR A 171 -5.49 -21.07 -20.70
C TYR A 171 -5.82 -22.56 -20.86
N TYR A 172 -5.49 -23.40 -19.89
CA TYR A 172 -5.75 -24.84 -19.92
C TYR A 172 -6.10 -25.34 -18.51
N ASN A 173 -7.39 -25.60 -18.29
CA ASN A 173 -7.97 -25.99 -17.00
C ASN A 173 -8.48 -27.43 -17.04
#